data_AF-A0A7S1AHY1-F1
#
_entry.id   AF-A0A7S1AHY1-F1
#
_cell.length_a   1.000
_cell.length_b   1.000
_cell.length_c   1.000
_cell.angle_alpha   90.00
_cell.angle_beta   90.00
_cell.angle_gamma   90.00
#
_symmetry.space_group_name_H-M   'P 1'
#
loop_
_entity.id
_entity.type
_entity.pdbx_description
1 polymer ?
#
loop_
_entity_poly.entity_id
_entity_poly.type
_entity_poly.pdbx_seq_one_letter_code
_entity_poly.pdbx_strand_id
1 'polypeptide(L)'
;MGCCSSSGLSGAPRTTGKTPDEAAERDIARDAQETVLAKFASQLETDYDCTPASESSEKHHAATSSVGTDDGANSSVKSSRSLALRSFSHRPSITSQHQYADLNQTLIIFDWDDTLCPSTCLRRTLEGPNQTIQQTDDKTEAALSNLVDKVSVILNLAQKLGQVVIVTNAVRPWVQTSCNLFMPGVQPFLRRIPVIYALESLQLQQRVRGKKQKEDWLTETKVRAMRTACHRFYSRYNDQSWKNVLSLGDAFFEHNAIRQVVADRPEYTSQKKCRTKTVKLIQAPTIAGLSSQLSIIASWLVKIVRADGDLDIDLESSEEKILGWAAEFKSDFNSKV
;
A
#
# COMPACT_ATOMS: atom_id res chain seq x y z
N MET A 1 -21.90 40.72 0.65
CA MET A 1 -21.50 39.59 -0.21
C MET A 1 -20.64 38.67 0.64
N GLY A 2 -20.94 37.36 0.60
CA GLY A 2 -20.62 36.40 1.64
C GLY A 2 -19.13 36.21 1.91
N CYS A 3 -18.78 36.25 3.19
CA CYS A 3 -17.52 35.77 3.72
C CYS A 3 -17.49 34.25 3.53
N CYS A 4 -16.81 33.76 2.49
CA CYS A 4 -16.51 32.34 2.33
C CYS A 4 -15.64 31.91 3.51
N SER A 5 -16.26 31.25 4.48
CA SER A 5 -15.59 30.63 5.60
C SER A 5 -14.62 29.59 5.04
N SER A 6 -13.33 29.76 5.28
CA SER A 6 -12.29 28.76 5.03
C SER A 6 -12.50 27.56 5.95
N SER A 7 -13.47 26.71 5.64
CA SER A 7 -13.56 25.36 6.22
C SER A 7 -12.40 24.54 5.67
N GLY A 8 -11.24 24.68 6.32
CA GLY A 8 -9.92 24.32 5.82
C GLY A 8 -9.81 22.84 5.45
N LEU A 9 -9.46 22.60 4.20
CA LEU A 9 -8.88 21.35 3.72
C LEU A 9 -7.71 20.99 4.64
N SER A 10 -7.85 19.93 5.44
CA SER A 10 -6.80 19.51 6.39
C SER A 10 -6.35 18.10 6.07
N GLY A 11 -5.02 17.94 5.94
CA GLY A 11 -4.38 16.63 5.92
C GLY A 11 -4.54 15.89 7.24
N ALA A 12 -4.01 14.68 7.33
CA ALA A 12 -4.14 13.86 8.52
C ALA A 12 -3.66 14.61 9.80
N PRO A 13 -4.46 14.62 10.90
CA PRO A 13 -4.06 15.24 12.15
C PRO A 13 -2.76 14.62 12.68
N ARG A 14 -1.82 15.47 13.11
CA ARG A 14 -0.55 15.02 13.72
C ARG A 14 -0.51 15.26 15.21
N THR A 15 0.30 14.47 15.91
CA THR A 15 0.52 14.60 17.36
C THR A 15 1.67 15.57 17.63
N THR A 16 1.53 16.81 17.16
CA THR A 16 2.52 17.88 17.41
C THR A 16 2.21 18.57 18.74
N GLY A 17 2.89 18.13 19.80
CA GLY A 17 2.88 18.78 21.11
C GLY A 17 4.29 18.93 21.66
N LYS A 18 5.25 19.25 20.80
CA LYS A 18 6.68 19.19 21.10
C LYS A 18 7.33 20.56 20.96
N THR A 19 8.38 20.77 21.74
CA THR A 19 9.13 22.03 21.72
C THR A 19 9.87 22.19 20.39
N PRO A 20 10.28 23.41 20.00
CA PRO A 20 11.09 23.64 18.81
C PRO A 20 12.37 22.79 18.78
N ASP A 21 13.04 22.65 19.92
CA ASP A 21 14.27 21.85 20.05
C ASP A 21 14.01 20.36 19.76
N GLU A 22 12.94 19.80 20.35
CA GLU A 22 12.53 18.42 20.11
C GLU A 22 12.04 18.16 18.67
N ALA A 23 11.68 19.21 17.93
CA ALA A 23 11.34 19.12 16.51
C ALA A 23 12.61 19.14 15.64
N ALA A 24 13.57 20.01 15.97
CA ALA A 24 14.86 20.08 15.29
C ALA A 24 15.67 18.79 15.45
N GLU A 25 15.75 18.23 16.66
CA GLU A 25 16.42 16.94 16.89
C GLU A 25 15.82 15.80 16.06
N ARG A 26 14.49 15.82 15.86
CA ARG A 26 13.81 14.84 15.02
C ARG A 26 14.10 15.04 13.54
N ASP A 27 14.11 16.28 13.07
CA ASP A 27 14.46 16.56 11.68
C ASP A 27 15.91 16.13 11.40
N ILE A 28 16.85 16.33 12.34
CA ILE A 28 18.23 15.82 12.23
C ILE A 28 18.26 14.29 12.17
N ALA A 29 17.55 13.61 13.07
CA ALA A 29 17.50 12.15 13.08
C ALA A 29 16.86 11.59 11.80
N ARG A 30 15.78 12.22 11.32
CA ARG A 30 15.15 11.90 10.04
C ARG A 30 16.16 12.04 8.89
N ASP A 31 16.85 13.17 8.80
CA ASP A 31 17.76 13.45 7.68
C ASP A 31 18.95 12.47 7.65
N ALA A 32 19.46 12.09 8.83
CA ALA A 32 20.47 11.04 8.95
C ALA A 32 19.94 9.69 8.44
N GLN A 33 18.72 9.31 8.83
CA GLN A 33 18.09 8.07 8.40
C GLN A 33 17.80 8.06 6.89
N GLU A 34 17.27 9.16 6.35
CA GLU A 34 17.03 9.32 4.91
C GLU A 34 18.33 9.23 4.10
N THR A 35 19.44 9.74 4.65
CA THR A 35 20.75 9.62 4.01
C THR A 35 21.21 8.16 3.90
N VAL A 36 20.98 7.35 4.94
CA VAL A 36 21.25 5.90 4.90
C VAL A 36 20.39 5.21 3.83
N LEU A 37 19.09 5.49 3.81
CA LEU A 37 18.18 4.90 2.83
C LEU A 37 18.46 5.36 1.40
N ALA A 38 18.87 6.60 1.19
CA ALA A 38 19.23 7.11 -0.14
C ALA A 38 20.44 6.38 -0.72
N LYS A 39 21.45 6.06 0.10
CA LYS A 39 22.60 5.24 -0.32
C LYS A 39 22.17 3.83 -0.71
N PHE A 40 21.21 3.25 0.03
CA PHE A 40 20.69 1.93 -0.29
C PHE A 40 19.84 1.96 -1.58
N ALA A 41 19.00 2.98 -1.75
CA ALA A 41 18.18 3.15 -2.95
C ALA A 41 19.05 3.35 -4.21
N SER A 42 20.15 4.10 -4.13
CA SER A 42 21.04 4.29 -5.28
C SER A 42 21.76 3.00 -5.69
N GLN A 43 22.13 2.15 -4.73
CA GLN A 43 22.69 0.81 -5.02
C GLN A 43 21.68 -0.08 -5.76
N LEU A 44 20.39 0.03 -5.44
CA LEU A 44 19.34 -0.68 -6.16
C LEU A 44 19.25 -0.18 -7.61
N GLU A 45 19.34 1.12 -7.85
CA GLU A 45 19.26 1.72 -9.20
C GLU A 45 20.45 1.35 -10.09
N THR A 46 21.68 1.26 -9.53
CA THR A 46 22.87 0.84 -10.29
C THR A 46 22.83 -0.62 -10.74
N ASP A 47 22.15 -1.49 -9.98
CA ASP A 47 21.97 -2.91 -10.34
C ASP A 47 21.04 -3.06 -11.58
N TYR A 48 20.28 -2.03 -11.99
CA TYR A 48 19.42 -2.05 -13.19
C TYR A 48 20.14 -1.65 -14.48
N ASP A 49 21.22 -0.86 -14.42
CA ASP A 49 21.82 -0.21 -15.60
C ASP A 49 22.92 -1.06 -16.29
N CYS A 50 22.99 -2.36 -15.96
CA CYS A 50 23.97 -3.29 -16.51
C CYS A 50 23.32 -4.50 -17.18
N THR A 51 22.45 -4.31 -18.17
CA THR A 51 22.17 -5.32 -19.22
C THR A 51 21.60 -4.68 -20.50
N PRO A 52 22.40 -4.45 -21.55
CA PRO A 52 21.87 -4.41 -22.91
C PRO A 52 21.82 -5.85 -23.42
N ALA A 53 20.68 -6.52 -23.28
CA ALA A 53 20.42 -7.73 -24.04
C ALA A 53 20.11 -7.32 -25.49
N SER A 54 21.15 -7.36 -26.31
CA SER A 54 21.10 -7.20 -27.75
C SER A 54 20.09 -8.16 -28.38
N GLU A 55 19.32 -7.62 -29.32
CA GLU A 55 18.47 -8.34 -30.26
C GLU A 55 19.17 -9.56 -30.88
N SER A 56 18.47 -10.70 -30.90
CA SER A 56 18.66 -11.67 -31.98
C SER A 56 17.30 -12.05 -32.53
N SER A 57 17.19 -11.79 -33.82
CA SER A 57 16.04 -11.98 -34.67
C SER A 57 16.04 -13.41 -35.16
N GLU A 58 14.98 -14.17 -34.84
CA GLU A 58 14.70 -15.43 -35.52
C GLU A 58 13.42 -15.28 -36.36
N LYS A 59 13.63 -15.29 -37.68
CA LYS A 59 12.60 -15.48 -38.70
C LYS A 59 12.57 -16.96 -39.13
N HIS A 60 11.40 -17.36 -39.62
CA HIS A 60 11.07 -18.58 -40.37
C HIS A 60 10.88 -19.84 -39.51
N HIS A 61 9.75 -20.56 -39.56
CA HIS A 61 9.16 -21.14 -40.75
C HIS A 61 7.63 -21.24 -40.73
N ALA A 62 7.03 -20.97 -41.89
CA ALA A 62 5.69 -21.38 -42.25
C ALA A 62 5.69 -22.86 -42.68
N ALA A 63 4.66 -23.61 -42.29
CA ALA A 63 4.28 -24.86 -42.93
C ALA A 63 2.75 -24.91 -43.03
N THR A 64 2.29 -25.02 -44.28
CA THR A 64 0.91 -25.13 -44.72
C THR A 64 0.51 -26.59 -44.99
N SER A 65 -0.79 -26.84 -44.84
CA SER A 65 -1.64 -27.83 -45.53
C SER A 65 -1.68 -29.30 -45.08
N SER A 66 -2.88 -29.74 -44.67
CA SER A 66 -3.73 -30.77 -45.32
C SER A 66 -4.88 -31.11 -44.35
N VAL A 67 -6.12 -30.68 -44.59
CA VAL A 67 -7.20 -31.40 -45.32
C VAL A 67 -7.28 -32.89 -44.98
N GLY A 68 -8.29 -33.22 -44.17
CA GLY A 68 -8.81 -34.56 -43.95
C GLY A 68 -10.26 -34.45 -43.48
N THR A 69 -11.18 -34.65 -44.41
CA THR A 69 -12.63 -34.81 -44.19
C THR A 69 -12.91 -36.19 -43.59
N ASP A 70 -13.75 -36.28 -42.56
CA ASP A 70 -14.65 -37.44 -42.43
C ASP A 70 -15.93 -37.07 -41.67
N ASP A 71 -17.03 -37.58 -42.21
CA ASP A 71 -18.42 -37.29 -41.88
C ASP A 71 -18.97 -38.29 -40.84
N GLY A 72 -19.91 -37.80 -40.02
CA GLY A 72 -21.08 -38.57 -39.60
C GLY A 72 -20.95 -39.52 -38.40
N ALA A 73 -21.67 -39.23 -37.33
CA ALA A 73 -22.86 -40.01 -36.97
C ALA A 73 -23.49 -39.56 -35.64
N ASN A 74 -24.81 -39.50 -35.73
CA ASN A 74 -25.82 -39.15 -34.75
C ASN A 74 -25.99 -40.25 -33.68
N SER A 75 -26.08 -39.92 -32.39
CA SER A 75 -26.99 -40.65 -31.48
C SER A 75 -27.30 -39.86 -30.19
N SER A 76 -28.61 -39.65 -30.00
CA SER A 76 -29.22 -39.16 -28.78
C SER A 76 -29.29 -40.30 -27.75
N VAL A 77 -28.81 -40.07 -26.53
CA VAL A 77 -29.18 -40.89 -25.36
C VAL A 77 -29.58 -39.96 -24.21
N LYS A 78 -30.88 -39.92 -23.94
CA LYS A 78 -31.46 -39.45 -22.69
C LYS A 78 -31.11 -40.47 -21.60
N SER A 79 -30.50 -40.03 -20.50
CA SER A 79 -30.48 -40.82 -19.27
C SER A 79 -30.60 -39.91 -18.05
N SER A 80 -31.83 -39.86 -17.54
CA SER A 80 -32.18 -39.33 -16.23
C SER A 80 -31.46 -40.13 -15.15
N ARG A 81 -30.62 -39.47 -14.33
CA ARG A 81 -30.18 -40.03 -13.05
C ARG A 81 -30.27 -38.98 -11.94
N SER A 82 -30.98 -39.39 -10.90
CA SER A 82 -31.34 -38.72 -9.67
C SER A 82 -30.21 -37.92 -9.01
N LEU A 83 -30.51 -36.67 -8.64
CA LEU A 83 -29.70 -35.85 -7.75
C LEU A 83 -29.79 -36.41 -6.32
N ALA A 84 -28.86 -37.30 -5.97
CA ALA A 84 -28.58 -37.59 -4.57
C ALA A 84 -27.81 -36.40 -3.98
N LEU A 85 -28.50 -35.59 -3.16
CA LEU A 85 -27.89 -34.56 -2.32
C LEU A 85 -26.90 -35.22 -1.37
N ARG A 86 -25.62 -35.28 -1.78
CA ARG A 86 -24.53 -35.57 -0.86
C ARG A 86 -24.29 -34.31 -0.03
N SER A 87 -24.62 -34.38 1.25
CA SER A 87 -24.12 -33.50 2.28
C SER A 87 -22.59 -33.49 2.22
N PHE A 88 -22.01 -32.45 1.62
CA PHE A 88 -20.58 -32.20 1.69
C PHE A 88 -20.28 -31.63 3.07
N SER A 89 -19.84 -32.50 3.97
CA SER A 89 -19.11 -32.12 5.18
C SER A 89 -18.00 -31.16 4.78
N HIS A 90 -18.13 -29.88 5.15
CA HIS A 90 -17.12 -28.85 4.90
C HIS A 90 -15.86 -29.16 5.70
N ARG A 91 -14.95 -29.95 5.12
CA ARG A 91 -13.55 -29.93 5.55
C ARG A 91 -12.99 -28.57 5.12
N PRO A 92 -12.44 -27.74 6.03
CA PRO A 92 -11.75 -26.54 5.63
C PRO A 92 -10.63 -26.94 4.66
N SER A 93 -10.68 -26.44 3.42
CA SER A 93 -9.64 -26.67 2.42
C SER A 93 -8.34 -26.02 2.91
N ILE A 94 -7.48 -26.84 3.54
CA ILE A 94 -6.06 -26.55 3.81
C ILE A 94 -5.37 -26.11 2.51
N THR A 95 -5.81 -26.67 1.37
CA THR A 95 -5.33 -26.35 0.03
C THR A 95 -5.32 -24.86 -0.30
N SER A 96 -6.34 -24.11 0.14
CA SER A 96 -6.45 -22.68 -0.16
C SER A 96 -5.47 -21.81 0.64
N GLN A 97 -4.93 -22.31 1.76
CA GLN A 97 -3.98 -21.58 2.60
C GLN A 97 -2.59 -21.50 1.97
N HIS A 98 -2.25 -22.34 0.99
CA HIS A 98 -1.01 -22.24 0.22
C HIS A 98 -1.04 -21.10 -0.82
N GLN A 99 -2.25 -20.70 -1.23
CA GLN A 99 -2.51 -19.60 -2.17
C GLN A 99 -2.65 -18.23 -1.46
N TYR A 100 -2.09 -18.07 -0.26
CA TYR A 100 -2.28 -16.84 0.53
C TYR A 100 -1.75 -15.59 -0.19
N ALA A 101 -0.71 -15.75 -1.01
CA ALA A 101 -0.06 -14.65 -1.74
C ALA A 101 -0.72 -14.34 -3.09
N ASP A 102 -1.77 -15.09 -3.49
CA ASP A 102 -2.48 -14.82 -4.74
C ASP A 102 -3.15 -13.44 -4.69
N LEU A 103 -3.29 -12.82 -5.86
CA LEU A 103 -3.89 -11.49 -6.02
C LEU A 103 -5.28 -11.40 -5.34
N ASN A 104 -6.10 -12.45 -5.50
CA ASN A 104 -7.44 -12.48 -4.93
C ASN A 104 -7.47 -12.86 -3.44
N GLN A 105 -6.32 -13.11 -2.81
CA GLN A 105 -6.18 -13.43 -1.38
C GLN A 105 -5.34 -12.41 -0.60
N THR A 106 -4.77 -11.43 -1.29
CA THR A 106 -3.92 -10.39 -0.69
C THR A 106 -4.61 -9.03 -0.71
N LEU A 107 -4.74 -8.42 0.48
CA LEU A 107 -5.16 -7.03 0.64
C LEU A 107 -3.94 -6.16 0.99
N ILE A 108 -3.75 -5.07 0.27
CA ILE A 108 -2.66 -4.11 0.50
C ILE A 108 -3.27 -2.75 0.82
N ILE A 109 -2.98 -2.26 2.01
CA ILE A 109 -3.50 -1.00 2.54
C ILE A 109 -2.35 0.02 2.57
N PHE A 110 -2.54 1.16 1.92
CA PHE A 110 -1.64 2.31 2.03
C PHE A 110 -2.29 3.41 2.85
N ASP A 111 -1.51 4.07 3.71
CA ASP A 111 -1.83 5.44 4.11
C ASP A 111 -1.48 6.43 2.99
N TRP A 112 -1.98 7.67 3.10
CA TRP A 112 -1.68 8.75 2.15
C TRP A 112 -0.64 9.74 2.66
N ASP A 113 -0.85 10.28 3.86
CA ASP A 113 -0.11 11.44 4.38
C ASP A 113 1.26 11.01 4.91
N ASP A 114 2.33 11.59 4.39
CA ASP A 114 3.73 11.17 4.59
C ASP A 114 4.05 9.70 4.22
N THR A 115 3.13 9.03 3.54
CA THR A 115 3.29 7.65 3.05
C THR A 115 3.33 7.56 1.52
N LEU A 116 2.38 8.22 0.84
CA LEU A 116 2.38 8.37 -0.62
C LEU A 116 2.55 9.83 -1.04
N CYS A 117 2.15 10.76 -0.17
CA CYS A 117 2.24 12.21 -0.36
C CYS A 117 3.04 12.80 0.80
N PRO A 118 4.14 13.55 0.59
CA PRO A 118 4.98 14.10 1.66
C PRO A 118 4.32 15.35 2.26
N SER A 119 3.12 15.18 2.80
CA SER A 119 2.20 16.24 3.18
C SER A 119 2.72 17.12 4.31
N THR A 120 3.63 16.64 5.15
CA THR A 120 4.31 17.50 6.13
C THR A 120 5.34 18.40 5.50
N CYS A 121 6.17 17.85 4.61
CA CYS A 121 7.15 18.64 3.87
C CYS A 121 6.43 19.72 3.05
N LEU A 122 5.38 19.35 2.32
CA LEU A 122 4.65 20.26 1.44
C LEU A 122 3.88 21.35 2.20
N ARG A 123 3.30 21.04 3.37
CA ARG A 123 2.60 22.07 4.17
C ARG A 123 3.53 23.16 4.69
N ARG A 124 4.75 22.81 5.09
CA ARG A 124 5.75 23.81 5.51
C ARG A 124 6.06 24.81 4.37
N THR A 125 6.00 24.35 3.12
CA THR A 125 6.18 25.20 1.93
C THR A 125 4.97 26.08 1.63
N LEU A 126 3.76 25.67 2.02
CA LEU A 126 2.50 26.39 1.78
C LEU A 126 2.12 27.38 2.90
N GLU A 127 2.67 27.23 4.11
CA GLU A 127 2.35 28.06 5.29
C GLU A 127 3.14 29.39 5.34
N GLY A 128 3.87 29.74 4.28
CA GLY A 128 4.57 31.03 4.16
C GLY A 128 3.62 32.24 4.03
N PRO A 129 4.05 33.46 4.43
CA PRO A 129 3.21 34.66 4.47
C PRO A 129 2.61 35.09 3.12
N ASN A 130 3.16 34.59 2.00
CA ASN A 130 2.57 34.74 0.67
C ASN A 130 1.83 33.46 0.30
N GLN A 131 0.56 33.37 0.70
CA GLN A 131 -0.40 32.27 0.46
C GLN A 131 -0.77 32.03 -1.03
N THR A 132 0.08 32.44 -1.95
CA THR A 132 0.04 31.93 -3.31
C THR A 132 0.79 30.61 -3.28
N ILE A 133 0.41 29.59 -4.06
CA ILE A 133 1.33 28.51 -4.39
C ILE A 133 2.55 29.23 -4.97
N GLN A 134 3.59 29.44 -4.16
CA GLN A 134 4.85 29.94 -4.69
C GLN A 134 5.21 28.92 -5.74
N GLN A 135 5.44 29.39 -6.98
CA GLN A 135 5.95 28.53 -8.03
C GLN A 135 7.07 27.72 -7.40
N THR A 136 6.86 26.41 -7.34
CA THR A 136 7.86 25.49 -6.81
C THR A 136 9.13 25.71 -7.60
N ASP A 137 10.27 25.81 -6.93
CA ASP A 137 11.54 25.90 -7.66
C ASP A 137 11.74 24.65 -8.54
N ASP A 138 12.52 24.77 -9.61
CA ASP A 138 12.80 23.68 -10.55
C ASP A 138 13.27 22.40 -9.86
N LYS A 139 13.98 22.54 -8.73
CA LYS A 139 14.48 21.41 -7.94
C LYS A 139 13.34 20.67 -7.23
N THR A 140 12.39 21.40 -6.67
CA THR A 140 11.19 20.85 -6.01
C THR A 140 10.28 20.20 -7.05
N GLU A 141 10.10 20.82 -8.22
CA GLU A 141 9.34 20.23 -9.33
C GLU A 141 9.96 18.92 -9.81
N ALA A 142 11.28 18.89 -10.02
CA ALA A 142 12.00 17.67 -10.39
C ALA A 142 11.87 16.58 -9.31
N ALA A 143 11.98 16.95 -8.03
CA ALA A 143 11.81 16.01 -6.92
C ALA A 143 10.39 15.46 -6.85
N LEU A 144 9.36 16.29 -7.06
CA LEU A 144 7.96 15.86 -7.14
C LEU A 144 7.71 14.96 -8.34
N SER A 145 8.28 15.27 -9.50
CA SER A 145 8.18 14.40 -10.68
C SER A 145 8.77 13.02 -10.41
N ASN A 146 9.98 12.95 -9.84
CA ASN A 146 10.59 11.69 -9.45
C ASN A 146 9.71 10.93 -8.42
N LEU A 147 9.15 11.63 -7.44
CA LEU A 147 8.25 11.02 -6.47
C LEU A 147 7.00 10.44 -7.15
N VAL A 148 6.40 11.15 -8.11
CA VAL A 148 5.25 10.67 -8.89
C VAL A 148 5.59 9.37 -9.60
N ASP A 149 6.80 9.25 -10.16
CA ASP A 149 7.27 8.01 -10.78
C ASP A 149 7.37 6.88 -9.76
N LYS A 150 7.98 7.12 -8.59
CA LYS A 150 8.11 6.09 -7.53
C LYS A 150 6.75 5.65 -6.97
N VAL A 151 5.83 6.59 -6.73
CA VAL A 151 4.45 6.30 -6.32
C VAL A 151 3.72 5.48 -7.39
N SER A 152 3.91 5.82 -8.67
CA SER A 152 3.30 5.09 -9.78
C SER A 152 3.81 3.65 -9.87
N VAL A 153 5.12 3.45 -9.70
CA VAL A 153 5.76 2.13 -9.69
C VAL A 153 5.17 1.26 -8.57
N ILE A 154 5.18 1.74 -7.33
CA ILE A 154 4.73 0.94 -6.18
C ILE A 154 3.22 0.65 -6.24
N LEU A 155 2.38 1.61 -6.63
CA LEU A 155 0.93 1.39 -6.75
C LEU A 155 0.62 0.40 -7.87
N ASN A 156 1.29 0.52 -9.03
CA ASN A 156 1.11 -0.43 -10.13
C ASN A 156 1.55 -1.85 -9.74
N LEU A 157 2.69 -1.98 -9.05
CA LEU A 157 3.18 -3.27 -8.55
C LEU A 157 2.21 -3.86 -7.52
N ALA A 158 1.75 -3.05 -6.56
CA ALA A 158 0.79 -3.48 -5.55
C ALA A 158 -0.51 -4.00 -6.18
N GLN A 159 -1.04 -3.33 -7.21
CA GLN A 159 -2.24 -3.79 -7.94
C GLN A 159 -2.06 -5.13 -8.67
N LYS A 160 -0.82 -5.50 -9.03
CA LYS A 160 -0.51 -6.82 -9.60
C LYS A 160 -0.37 -7.91 -8.53
N LEU A 161 -0.16 -7.53 -7.27
CA LEU A 161 0.10 -8.44 -6.15
C LEU A 161 -1.12 -8.63 -5.25
N GLY A 162 -2.09 -7.71 -5.27
CA GLY A 162 -3.28 -7.79 -4.43
C GLY A 162 -4.30 -6.68 -4.71
N GLN A 163 -5.41 -6.73 -3.98
CA GLN A 163 -6.35 -5.62 -3.96
C GLN A 163 -5.75 -4.47 -3.16
N VAL A 164 -5.70 -3.27 -3.76
CA VAL A 164 -5.19 -2.06 -3.11
C VAL A 164 -6.34 -1.20 -2.58
N VAL A 165 -6.14 -0.60 -1.41
CA VAL A 165 -7.01 0.42 -0.81
C VAL A 165 -6.15 1.48 -0.13
N ILE A 166 -6.57 2.74 -0.20
CA ILE A 166 -5.96 3.83 0.57
C ILE A 166 -6.85 4.11 1.79
N VAL A 167 -6.25 4.15 2.98
CA VAL A 167 -6.94 4.49 4.24
C VAL A 167 -6.19 5.63 4.91
N THR A 168 -6.83 6.81 5.01
CA THR A 168 -6.21 8.02 5.57
C THR A 168 -7.02 8.58 6.73
N ASN A 169 -6.34 9.18 7.71
CA ASN A 169 -6.97 10.00 8.76
C ASN A 169 -7.18 11.46 8.33
N ALA A 170 -6.97 11.82 7.06
CA ALA A 170 -7.29 13.15 6.56
C ALA A 170 -8.79 13.42 6.46
N VAL A 171 -9.15 14.68 6.22
CA VAL A 171 -10.54 15.09 5.93
C VAL A 171 -10.74 15.11 4.42
N ARG A 172 -11.88 14.60 3.94
CA ARG A 172 -12.25 14.72 2.51
C ARG A 172 -12.39 16.19 2.10
N PRO A 173 -11.96 16.59 0.89
CA PRO A 173 -11.35 15.80 -0.18
C PRO A 173 -9.81 15.80 -0.22
N TRP A 174 -9.12 15.85 0.92
CA TRP A 174 -7.66 16.06 1.00
C TRP A 174 -6.80 15.23 0.02
N VAL A 175 -7.02 13.91 -0.05
CA VAL A 175 -6.28 13.03 -0.99
C VAL A 175 -6.37 13.53 -2.44
N GLN A 176 -7.58 13.88 -2.90
CA GLN A 176 -7.78 14.37 -4.27
C GLN A 176 -7.15 15.75 -4.45
N THR A 177 -7.33 16.66 -3.49
CA THR A 177 -6.81 18.02 -3.58
C THR A 177 -5.29 18.04 -3.56
N SER A 178 -4.66 17.33 -2.62
CA SER A 178 -3.20 17.22 -2.53
C SER A 178 -2.60 16.53 -3.75
N CYS A 179 -3.23 15.48 -4.29
CA CYS A 179 -2.80 14.86 -5.54
C CYS A 179 -2.86 15.85 -6.70
N ASN A 180 -3.97 16.57 -6.88
CA ASN A 180 -4.10 17.53 -7.99
C ASN A 180 -3.07 18.66 -7.91
N LEU A 181 -2.73 19.10 -6.70
CA LEU A 181 -1.79 20.21 -6.49
C LEU A 181 -0.33 19.79 -6.65
N PHE A 182 0.07 18.63 -6.12
CA PHE A 182 1.49 18.28 -5.97
C PHE A 182 1.92 17.07 -6.80
N MET A 183 1.00 16.19 -7.17
CA MET A 183 1.30 14.90 -7.80
C MET A 183 0.23 14.50 -8.82
N PRO A 184 -0.09 15.35 -9.82
CA PRO A 184 -1.21 15.12 -10.73
C PRO A 184 -1.08 13.82 -11.54
N GLY A 185 0.15 13.35 -11.78
CA GLY A 185 0.41 12.05 -12.44
C GLY A 185 -0.10 10.83 -11.67
N VAL A 186 -0.38 10.95 -10.36
CA VAL A 186 -0.93 9.87 -9.51
C VAL A 186 -2.47 9.76 -9.65
N GLN A 187 -3.14 10.79 -10.18
CA GLN A 187 -4.60 10.86 -10.30
C GLN A 187 -5.24 9.65 -11.03
N PRO A 188 -4.64 9.05 -12.08
CA PRO A 188 -5.17 7.83 -12.70
C PRO A 188 -5.26 6.61 -11.76
N PHE A 189 -4.42 6.53 -10.72
CA PHE A 189 -4.51 5.50 -9.70
C PHE A 189 -5.67 5.77 -8.75
N LEU A 190 -5.84 7.02 -8.30
CA LEU A 190 -6.92 7.41 -7.38
C LEU A 190 -8.33 7.21 -7.96
N ARG A 191 -8.48 7.20 -9.29
CA ARG A 191 -9.76 6.83 -9.94
C ARG A 191 -10.12 5.35 -9.78
N ARG A 192 -9.13 4.48 -9.57
CA ARG A 192 -9.27 3.02 -9.56
C ARG A 192 -9.11 2.43 -8.15
N ILE A 193 -8.31 3.06 -7.31
CA ILE A 193 -8.04 2.63 -5.95
C ILE A 193 -9.05 3.29 -5.00
N PRO A 194 -9.84 2.52 -4.24
CA PRO A 194 -10.76 3.08 -3.26
C PRO A 194 -10.00 3.82 -2.16
N VAL A 195 -10.51 4.99 -1.78
CA VAL A 195 -10.00 5.81 -0.68
C VAL A 195 -11.03 5.83 0.45
N ILE A 196 -10.62 5.40 1.65
CA ILE A 196 -11.43 5.45 2.87
C ILE A 196 -10.86 6.54 3.78
N TYR A 197 -11.68 7.55 4.08
CA TYR A 197 -11.35 8.62 5.03
C TYR A 197 -11.80 8.18 6.42
N ALA A 198 -10.86 7.74 7.24
CA ALA A 198 -11.11 7.07 8.51
C ALA A 198 -11.84 7.95 9.53
N LEU A 199 -11.65 9.28 9.48
CA LEU A 199 -12.39 10.21 10.35
C LEU A 199 -13.90 10.24 10.07
N GLU A 200 -14.33 9.89 8.85
CA GLU A 200 -15.76 9.83 8.49
C GLU A 200 -16.48 8.66 9.18
N SER A 201 -15.74 7.68 9.73
CA SER A 201 -16.31 6.53 10.45
C SER A 201 -16.80 6.87 11.86
N LEU A 202 -16.56 8.09 12.34
CA LEU A 202 -16.93 8.52 13.68
C LEU A 202 -18.09 9.51 13.69
N GLN A 203 -19.05 9.27 14.57
CA GLN A 203 -19.98 10.32 15.00
C GLN A 203 -19.21 11.31 15.88
N LEU A 204 -19.18 12.59 15.48
CA LEU A 204 -18.32 13.68 15.98
C LEU A 204 -18.51 14.11 17.46
N GLN A 205 -18.97 13.24 18.37
CA GLN A 205 -19.39 13.67 19.71
C GLN A 205 -18.38 13.50 20.84
N GLN A 206 -17.17 12.96 20.62
CA GLN A 206 -16.18 12.87 21.69
C GLN A 206 -15.01 13.84 21.48
N ARG A 207 -14.98 14.91 22.28
CA ARG A 207 -13.82 15.79 22.43
C ARG A 207 -12.70 15.04 23.14
N VAL A 208 -11.70 14.61 22.40
CA VAL A 208 -10.50 13.93 22.91
C VAL A 208 -9.63 14.92 23.71
N ARG A 209 -9.19 14.56 24.92
CA ARG A 209 -8.34 15.41 25.78
C ARG A 209 -6.95 14.79 25.96
N GLY A 210 -5.90 15.50 25.55
CA GLY A 210 -4.51 15.07 25.77
C GLY A 210 -3.95 14.14 24.68
N LYS A 211 -2.62 13.99 24.68
CA LYS A 211 -1.85 13.40 23.57
C LYS A 211 -2.10 11.90 23.39
N LYS A 212 -2.02 11.10 24.46
CA LYS A 212 -2.27 9.65 24.42
C LYS A 212 -3.68 9.34 23.91
N GLN A 213 -4.69 10.05 24.43
CA GLN A 213 -6.06 9.89 23.97
C GLN A 213 -6.22 10.24 22.48
N LYS A 214 -5.43 11.19 21.95
CA LYS A 214 -5.42 11.53 20.52
C LYS A 214 -4.82 10.41 19.67
N GLU A 215 -3.73 9.79 20.10
CA GLU A 215 -3.12 8.64 19.42
C GLU A 215 -4.05 7.42 19.43
N ASP A 216 -4.64 7.10 20.58
CA ASP A 216 -5.63 6.04 20.71
C ASP A 216 -6.85 6.30 19.80
N TRP A 217 -7.30 7.57 19.74
CA TRP A 217 -8.39 7.98 18.87
C TRP A 217 -8.08 7.83 17.38
N LEU A 218 -6.88 8.27 16.93
CA LEU A 218 -6.43 8.11 15.54
C LEU A 218 -6.21 6.65 15.16
N THR A 219 -5.81 5.82 16.13
CA THR A 219 -5.72 4.37 15.96
C THR A 219 -7.12 3.78 15.77
N GLU A 220 -8.07 4.14 16.62
CA GLU A 220 -9.43 3.60 16.56
C GLU A 220 -10.17 3.99 15.26
N THR A 221 -9.97 5.19 14.73
CA THR A 221 -10.52 5.56 13.40
C THR A 221 -9.94 4.68 12.29
N LYS A 222 -8.62 4.44 12.33
CA LYS A 222 -7.94 3.54 11.39
C LYS A 222 -8.42 2.10 11.54
N VAL A 223 -8.62 1.61 12.77
CA VAL A 223 -9.19 0.28 13.05
C VAL A 223 -10.54 0.12 12.34
N ARG A 224 -11.46 1.07 12.50
CA ARG A 224 -12.79 0.99 11.86
C ARG A 224 -12.70 1.00 10.33
N ALA A 225 -11.88 1.88 9.77
CA ALA A 225 -11.70 2.00 8.33
C ALA A 225 -11.03 0.75 7.72
N MET A 226 -9.96 0.25 8.35
CA MET A 226 -9.26 -0.96 7.94
C MET A 226 -10.13 -2.21 8.14
N ARG A 227 -10.94 -2.29 9.20
CA ARG A 227 -11.94 -3.36 9.40
C ARG A 227 -12.94 -3.38 8.26
N THR A 228 -13.42 -2.21 7.85
CA THR A 228 -14.33 -2.07 6.70
C THR A 228 -13.68 -2.58 5.41
N ALA A 229 -12.42 -2.19 5.16
CA ALA A 229 -11.66 -2.66 3.99
C ALA A 229 -11.45 -4.18 4.00
N CYS A 230 -11.01 -4.74 5.13
CA CYS A 230 -10.78 -6.18 5.30
C CYS A 230 -12.08 -6.96 5.16
N HIS A 231 -13.15 -6.51 5.82
CA HIS A 231 -14.46 -7.15 5.73
C HIS A 231 -14.94 -7.17 4.28
N ARG A 232 -14.93 -6.03 3.57
CA ARG A 232 -15.34 -5.94 2.16
C ARG A 232 -14.52 -6.88 1.26
N PHE A 233 -13.23 -7.05 1.52
CA PHE A 233 -12.38 -7.91 0.71
C PHE A 233 -12.53 -9.41 1.02
N TYR A 234 -12.78 -9.77 2.28
CA TYR A 234 -12.88 -11.15 2.74
C TYR A 234 -14.31 -11.62 3.03
N SER A 235 -15.33 -10.95 2.49
CA SER A 235 -16.73 -11.38 2.55
C SER A 235 -17.34 -11.64 1.17
N ARG A 236 -16.50 -11.93 0.16
CA ARG A 236 -16.96 -12.17 -1.22
C ARG A 236 -17.75 -13.47 -1.38
N TYR A 237 -17.58 -14.41 -0.46
CA TYR A 237 -18.32 -15.66 -0.37
C TYR A 237 -18.34 -16.16 1.08
N ASN A 238 -19.27 -17.05 1.40
CA ASN A 238 -19.45 -17.58 2.75
C ASN A 238 -18.18 -18.24 3.27
N ASP A 239 -17.89 -18.00 4.55
CA ASP A 239 -16.76 -18.58 5.29
C ASP A 239 -15.38 -18.34 4.68
N GLN A 240 -15.24 -17.26 3.88
CA GLN A 240 -13.97 -16.85 3.32
C GLN A 240 -12.97 -16.53 4.45
N SER A 241 -11.84 -17.25 4.45
CA SER A 241 -10.77 -17.01 5.39
C SER A 241 -9.93 -15.81 5.00
N TRP A 242 -9.49 -15.04 5.99
CA TRP A 242 -8.49 -14.00 5.82
C TRP A 242 -7.11 -14.64 5.68
N LYS A 243 -6.32 -14.23 4.69
CA LYS A 243 -5.07 -14.94 4.34
C LYS A 243 -3.82 -14.07 4.40
N ASN A 244 -3.84 -12.90 3.79
CA ASN A 244 -2.66 -12.04 3.66
C ASN A 244 -3.08 -10.57 3.64
N VAL A 245 -2.61 -9.79 4.62
CA VAL A 245 -2.96 -8.37 4.76
C VAL A 245 -1.68 -7.58 5.01
N LEU A 246 -1.41 -6.63 4.13
CA LEU A 246 -0.29 -5.70 4.23
C LEU A 246 -0.81 -4.30 4.59
N SER A 247 -0.14 -3.63 5.52
CA SER A 247 -0.36 -2.22 5.84
C SER A 247 0.94 -1.44 5.73
N LEU A 248 0.94 -0.38 4.93
CA LEU A 248 2.07 0.52 4.72
C LEU A 248 1.69 1.92 5.18
N GLY A 249 2.47 2.51 6.07
CA GLY A 249 2.21 3.83 6.63
C GLY A 249 3.39 4.42 7.38
N ASP A 250 3.37 5.73 7.60
CA ASP A 250 4.41 6.48 8.32
C ASP A 250 4.19 6.49 9.84
N ALA A 251 3.05 6.05 10.38
CA ALA A 251 2.81 6.04 11.81
C ALA A 251 2.54 4.66 12.40
N PHE A 252 2.75 4.54 13.71
CA PHE A 252 2.52 3.30 14.44
C PHE A 252 1.04 3.00 14.65
N PHE A 253 0.16 4.00 14.51
CA PHE A 253 -1.28 3.76 14.63
C PHE A 253 -1.84 2.95 13.45
N GLU A 254 -1.27 3.02 12.23
CA GLU A 254 -1.60 2.12 11.13
C GLU A 254 -1.26 0.66 11.46
N HIS A 255 -0.11 0.46 12.10
CA HIS A 255 0.43 -0.85 12.46
C HIS A 255 -0.42 -1.50 13.55
N ASN A 256 -0.68 -0.74 14.61
CA ASN A 256 -1.54 -1.19 15.70
C ASN A 256 -2.96 -1.46 15.20
N ALA A 257 -3.48 -0.58 14.33
CA ALA A 257 -4.82 -0.74 13.78
C ALA A 257 -4.99 -2.04 13.01
N ILE A 258 -4.08 -2.37 12.07
CA ILE A 258 -4.24 -3.58 11.27
C ILE A 258 -4.08 -4.85 12.11
N ARG A 259 -3.17 -4.85 13.08
CA ARG A 259 -2.99 -5.99 14.00
C ARG A 259 -4.24 -6.24 14.83
N GLN A 260 -4.83 -5.17 15.37
CA GLN A 260 -6.10 -5.28 16.09
C GLN A 260 -7.22 -5.80 15.16
N VAL A 261 -7.32 -5.28 13.95
CA VAL A 261 -8.33 -5.74 12.96
C VAL A 261 -8.19 -7.22 12.64
N VAL A 262 -6.97 -7.73 12.48
CA VAL A 262 -6.74 -9.16 12.22
C VAL A 262 -6.96 -10.00 13.48
N ALA A 263 -6.61 -9.51 14.66
CA ALA A 263 -6.89 -10.18 15.93
C ALA A 263 -8.40 -10.32 16.18
N ASP A 264 -9.16 -9.27 15.88
CA ASP A 264 -10.62 -9.18 16.02
C ASP A 264 -11.39 -9.82 14.83
N ARG A 265 -10.71 -10.58 13.95
CA ARG A 265 -11.36 -11.18 12.78
C ARG A 265 -12.45 -12.17 13.19
N PRO A 266 -13.45 -12.43 12.32
CA PRO A 266 -14.55 -13.33 12.65
C PRO A 266 -14.08 -14.71 13.13
N GLU A 267 -14.73 -15.24 14.16
CA GLU A 267 -14.33 -16.47 14.85
C GLU A 267 -14.19 -17.67 13.90
N TYR A 268 -15.06 -17.79 12.89
CA TYR A 268 -14.99 -18.85 11.88
C TYR A 268 -13.69 -18.82 11.03
N THR A 269 -12.95 -17.71 11.04
CA THR A 269 -11.63 -17.56 10.40
C THR A 269 -10.45 -17.61 11.38
N SER A 270 -10.71 -17.62 12.69
CA SER A 270 -9.67 -17.50 13.74
C SER A 270 -8.67 -18.66 13.72
N GLN A 271 -9.14 -19.87 13.43
CA GLN A 271 -8.32 -21.08 13.35
C GLN A 271 -7.42 -21.14 12.10
N LYS A 272 -7.58 -20.21 11.15
CA LYS A 272 -6.78 -20.13 9.93
C LYS A 272 -5.77 -18.98 10.06
N LYS A 273 -4.55 -19.21 9.56
CA LYS A 273 -3.47 -18.22 9.57
C LYS A 273 -3.79 -17.06 8.62
N CYS A 274 -3.81 -15.85 9.16
CA CYS A 274 -3.83 -14.61 8.40
C CYS A 274 -2.46 -13.94 8.56
N ARG A 275 -1.66 -13.91 7.50
CA ARG A 275 -0.35 -13.24 7.50
C ARG A 275 -0.61 -11.74 7.58
N THR A 276 -0.12 -11.12 8.64
CA THR A 276 -0.25 -9.68 8.90
C THR A 276 1.11 -9.05 8.76
N LYS A 277 1.24 -8.15 7.80
CA LYS A 277 2.54 -7.59 7.40
C LYS A 277 2.46 -6.08 7.50
N THR A 278 3.35 -5.51 8.29
CA THR A 278 3.41 -4.07 8.53
C THR A 278 4.72 -3.50 8.00
N VAL A 279 4.65 -2.38 7.29
CA VAL A 279 5.80 -1.62 6.81
C VAL A 279 5.67 -0.20 7.34
N LYS A 280 6.56 0.19 8.25
CA LYS A 280 6.64 1.53 8.84
C LYS A 280 7.63 2.36 8.03
N LEU A 281 7.13 3.41 7.40
CA LEU A 281 7.96 4.43 6.74
C LEU A 281 8.40 5.48 7.77
N ILE A 282 9.42 6.25 7.41
CA ILE A 282 9.91 7.39 8.19
C ILE A 282 8.85 8.49 8.24
N GLN A 283 8.61 9.04 9.43
CA GLN A 283 7.67 10.15 9.64
C GLN A 283 8.17 11.46 9.06
N ALA A 284 7.26 12.27 8.52
CA ALA A 284 7.58 13.60 8.01
C ALA A 284 8.76 13.64 7.04
N PRO A 285 8.79 12.74 6.03
CA PRO A 285 9.91 12.60 5.14
C PRO A 285 10.07 13.84 4.25
N THR A 286 11.28 14.09 3.78
CA THR A 286 11.50 14.99 2.64
C THR A 286 10.95 14.36 1.36
N ILE A 287 10.77 15.14 0.29
CA ILE A 287 10.30 14.60 -1.01
C ILE A 287 11.28 13.53 -1.54
N ALA A 288 12.59 13.79 -1.42
CA ALA A 288 13.63 12.86 -1.83
C ALA A 288 13.73 11.63 -0.91
N GLY A 289 13.59 11.85 0.40
CA GLY A 289 13.54 10.77 1.40
C GLY A 289 12.37 9.82 1.16
N LEU A 290 11.17 10.36 0.88
CA LEU A 290 10.01 9.53 0.54
C LEU A 290 10.23 8.77 -0.77
N SER A 291 10.80 9.41 -1.78
CA SER A 291 11.14 8.75 -3.05
C SER A 291 12.07 7.54 -2.84
N SER A 292 13.11 7.71 -2.00
CA SER A 292 14.06 6.63 -1.68
C SER A 292 13.38 5.48 -0.95
N GLN A 293 12.55 5.78 0.06
CA GLN A 293 11.78 4.78 0.79
C GLN A 293 10.85 3.99 -0.12
N LEU A 294 10.12 4.65 -1.02
CA LEU A 294 9.20 3.97 -1.95
C LEU A 294 9.96 3.10 -2.96
N SER A 295 11.12 3.53 -3.46
CA SER A 295 11.98 2.68 -4.30
C SER A 295 12.40 1.40 -3.60
N ILE A 296 12.81 1.50 -2.33
CA ILE A 296 13.23 0.37 -1.52
C ILE A 296 12.05 -0.60 -1.33
N ILE A 297 10.91 -0.10 -0.86
CA ILE A 297 9.74 -0.94 -0.62
C ILE A 297 9.24 -1.56 -1.92
N ALA A 298 9.25 -0.84 -3.04
CA ALA A 298 8.89 -1.41 -4.34
C ALA A 298 9.79 -2.61 -4.70
N SER A 299 11.10 -2.53 -4.45
CA SER A 299 12.03 -3.64 -4.69
C SER A 299 11.76 -4.86 -3.80
N TRP A 300 11.23 -4.65 -2.59
CA TRP A 300 10.95 -5.72 -1.63
C TRP A 300 9.52 -6.28 -1.74
N LEU A 301 8.59 -5.52 -2.32
CA LEU A 301 7.15 -5.76 -2.19
C LEU A 301 6.72 -7.16 -2.63
N VAL A 302 7.31 -7.70 -3.70
CA VAL A 302 7.01 -9.06 -4.18
C VAL A 302 7.36 -10.10 -3.12
N LYS A 303 8.56 -10.01 -2.51
CA LYS A 303 9.00 -10.94 -1.47
C LYS A 303 8.21 -10.73 -0.17
N ILE A 304 7.91 -9.50 0.20
CA ILE A 304 7.05 -9.18 1.36
C ILE A 304 5.68 -9.86 1.18
N VAL A 305 5.03 -9.70 0.03
CA VAL A 305 3.72 -10.34 -0.25
C VAL A 305 3.83 -11.87 -0.18
N ARG A 306 4.93 -12.44 -0.69
CA ARG A 306 5.16 -13.90 -0.72
C ARG A 306 5.67 -14.50 0.59
N ALA A 307 6.14 -13.74 1.57
CA ALA A 307 6.61 -14.31 2.84
C ALA A 307 5.49 -15.07 3.57
N ASP A 308 5.75 -16.30 4.03
CA ASP A 308 4.76 -17.10 4.77
C ASP A 308 4.81 -16.82 6.29
N GLY A 309 4.61 -15.56 6.66
CA GLY A 309 4.68 -15.14 8.04
C GLY A 309 4.09 -13.76 8.25
N ASP A 310 3.89 -13.43 9.52
CA ASP A 310 3.74 -12.04 9.92
C ASP A 310 5.08 -11.34 9.73
N LEU A 311 5.05 -10.08 9.31
CA LEU A 311 6.24 -9.25 9.14
C LEU A 311 6.05 -7.91 9.81
N ASP A 312 7.13 -7.36 10.36
CA ASP A 312 7.17 -6.04 10.96
C ASP A 312 8.44 -5.32 10.51
N ILE A 313 8.34 -4.63 9.38
CA ILE A 313 9.43 -3.87 8.78
C ILE A 313 9.32 -2.43 9.26
N ASP A 314 10.44 -1.87 9.71
CA ASP A 314 10.50 -0.51 10.20
C ASP A 314 11.70 0.27 9.65
N LEU A 315 11.45 1.19 8.73
CA LEU A 315 12.49 2.00 8.11
C LEU A 315 13.07 3.07 9.04
N GLU A 316 12.52 3.27 10.25
CA GLU A 316 13.12 4.07 11.32
C GLU A 316 13.99 3.24 12.28
N SER A 317 14.10 1.92 12.06
CA SER A 317 14.99 1.06 12.83
C SER A 317 16.48 1.28 12.52
N SER A 318 17.36 0.64 13.30
CA SER A 318 18.80 0.70 13.09
C SER A 318 19.24 0.25 11.70
N GLU A 319 20.35 0.80 11.22
CA GLU A 319 20.96 0.42 9.93
C GLU A 319 21.19 -1.09 9.82
N GLU A 320 21.62 -1.75 10.90
CA GLU A 320 21.77 -3.21 10.96
C GLU A 320 20.47 -3.96 10.63
N LYS A 321 19.33 -3.54 11.19
CA LYS A 321 18.02 -4.15 10.89
C LYS A 321 17.61 -3.90 9.45
N ILE A 322 17.84 -2.69 8.93
CA ILE A 322 17.57 -2.35 7.54
C ILE A 322 18.40 -3.21 6.59
N LEU A 323 19.68 -3.42 6.88
CA LEU A 323 20.55 -4.32 6.13
C LEU A 323 20.09 -5.78 6.22
N GLY A 324 19.57 -6.20 7.38
CA GLY A 324 18.95 -7.52 7.54
C GLY A 324 17.77 -7.73 6.60
N TRP A 325 16.81 -6.79 6.56
CA TRP A 325 15.68 -6.86 5.63
C TRP A 325 16.11 -6.72 4.18
N ALA A 326 17.11 -5.88 3.90
CA ALA A 326 17.69 -5.78 2.58
C ALA A 326 18.24 -7.14 2.12
N ALA A 327 18.97 -7.86 2.96
CA ALA A 327 19.48 -9.19 2.62
C ALA A 327 18.34 -10.21 2.40
N GLU A 328 17.29 -10.16 3.24
CA GLU A 328 16.14 -11.05 3.14
C GLU A 328 15.31 -10.78 1.85
N PHE A 329 15.06 -9.51 1.56
CA PHE A 329 14.11 -9.06 0.54
C PHE A 329 14.76 -8.51 -0.74
N LYS A 330 16.09 -8.48 -0.86
CA LYS A 330 16.78 -8.15 -2.13
C LYS A 330 16.27 -9.08 -3.22
N SER A 331 15.68 -8.54 -4.27
CA SER A 331 15.16 -9.35 -5.37
C SER A 331 16.31 -9.90 -6.22
N ASP A 332 16.41 -11.22 -6.37
CA ASP A 332 17.10 -11.80 -7.52
C ASP A 332 16.16 -11.62 -8.72
N PHE A 333 16.38 -10.59 -9.51
CA PHE A 333 15.55 -10.28 -10.67
C PHE A 333 15.85 -11.25 -11.82
N ASN A 334 15.57 -12.55 -11.62
CA ASN A 334 15.75 -13.59 -12.63
C ASN A 334 14.59 -14.59 -12.70
N SER A 335 13.43 -14.27 -12.12
CA SER A 335 12.21 -15.03 -12.38
C SER A 335 11.31 -14.27 -13.35
N LYS A 336 11.37 -14.69 -14.62
CA LYS A 336 10.38 -14.36 -15.65
C LYS A 336 8.97 -14.54 -15.06
N VAL A 337 8.18 -13.47 -15.08
CA VAL A 337 6.72 -13.50 -14.84
C VAL A 337 6.03 -14.02 -16.09
#